data_AF-A0AA39JCG9-F1
#
_entry.id   AF-A0AA39JCG9-F1
#
_cell.length_a   1.000
_cell.length_b   1.000
_cell.length_c   1.000
_cell.angle_alpha   90.00
_cell.angle_beta   90.00
_cell.angle_gamma   90.00
#
_symmetry.space_group_name_H-M   'P 1'
#
loop_
_entity.id
_entity.type
_entity.pdbx_description
1 polymer ?
#
loop_
_entity_poly.entity_id
_entity_poly.type
_entity_poly.pdbx_seq_one_letter_code
_entity_poly.pdbx_strand_id
1 'polypeptide(L)'
;DDDIIMIQEPYISKQGKSRATQGWIMIYPTHHKQDPHLIKTVTLVNQSLSTNAWSSIALDTQDIVTMSLHAPTETIIIVNLY
;
A
#
# COMPACT_ATOMS: atom_id res chain seq x y z
N ASP A 1 -16.62 -3.30 7.43
CA ASP A 1 -15.73 -2.20 7.03
C ASP A 1 -14.30 -2.61 7.32
N ASP A 2 -13.43 -2.45 6.33
CA ASP A 2 -12.01 -2.81 6.42
C ASP A 2 -11.16 -1.55 6.59
N ASP A 3 -10.07 -1.66 7.37
CA ASP A 3 -9.10 -0.57 7.56
C ASP A 3 -7.94 -0.65 6.55
N ILE A 4 -7.58 -1.86 6.13
CA ILE A 4 -6.45 -2.14 5.24
C ILE A 4 -6.87 -3.21 4.24
N ILE A 5 -6.62 -2.96 2.95
CA ILE A 5 -6.88 -3.91 1.87
C ILE A 5 -5.58 -4.16 1.11
N MET A 6 -5.25 -5.43 0.89
CA MET A 6 -4.08 -5.88 0.12
C MET A 6 -4.56 -6.43 -1.23
N ILE A 7 -4.02 -5.90 -2.33
CA ILE A 7 -4.41 -6.31 -3.69
C ILE A 7 -3.18 -6.79 -4.45
N GLN A 8 -3.27 -8.02 -4.97
CA GLN A 8 -2.35 -8.58 -5.96
C GLN A 8 -2.86 -8.31 -7.38
N GLU A 9 -1.92 -8.17 -8.32
CA GLU A 9 -2.17 -7.88 -9.75
C GLU A 9 -3.13 -6.68 -9.97
N PRO A 10 -2.85 -5.51 -9.36
CA PRO A 10 -3.74 -4.38 -9.50
C PRO A 10 -3.78 -3.88 -10.93
N TYR A 11 -4.95 -3.43 -11.38
CA TYR A 11 -5.04 -2.72 -12.65
C TYR A 11 -4.26 -1.41 -12.58
N ILE A 12 -3.21 -1.29 -13.40
CA ILE A 12 -2.45 -0.05 -13.59
C ILE A 12 -2.92 0.63 -14.88
N SER A 13 -3.41 1.86 -14.75
CA SER A 13 -3.82 2.66 -15.91
C SER A 13 -2.62 3.06 -16.79
N LYS A 14 -2.90 3.52 -18.01
CA LYS A 14 -1.88 4.07 -18.93
C LYS A 14 -1.05 5.23 -18.35
N GLN A 15 -1.52 5.85 -17.27
CA GLN A 15 -0.82 6.94 -16.58
C GLN A 15 0.04 6.44 -15.41
N GLY A 16 0.22 5.12 -15.28
CA GLY A 16 1.01 4.51 -14.21
C GLY A 16 0.35 4.54 -12.83
N LYS A 17 -0.97 4.74 -12.78
CA LYS A 17 -1.74 4.81 -11.52
C LYS A 17 -2.79 3.71 -11.48
N SER A 18 -2.89 3.00 -10.36
CA SER A 18 -4.09 2.29 -9.97
C SER A 18 -5.14 3.27 -9.41
N ARG A 19 -6.41 2.89 -9.48
CA ARG A 19 -7.54 3.72 -9.06
C ARG A 19 -7.91 3.36 -7.63
N ALA A 20 -7.63 4.24 -6.67
CA ALA A 20 -8.30 4.22 -5.37
C ALA A 20 -9.70 4.82 -5.52
N THR A 21 -10.70 4.22 -4.87
CA THR A 21 -12.00 4.85 -4.65
C THR A 21 -11.89 5.92 -3.57
N GLN A 22 -12.83 6.86 -3.54
CA GLN A 22 -12.89 7.91 -2.52
C GLN A 22 -12.96 7.27 -1.12
N GLY A 23 -12.08 7.71 -0.20
CA GLY A 23 -11.94 7.13 1.15
C GLY A 23 -10.72 6.25 1.35
N TRP A 24 -9.92 5.97 0.31
CA TRP A 24 -8.72 5.13 0.43
C TRP A 24 -7.43 5.90 0.08
N ILE A 25 -6.36 5.60 0.80
CA ILE A 25 -4.99 6.02 0.50
C ILE A 25 -4.29 4.82 -0.11
N MET A 26 -3.75 4.97 -1.32
CA MET A 26 -3.04 3.90 -2.01
C MET A 26 -1.53 3.97 -1.75
N ILE A 27 -0.97 2.86 -1.29
CA ILE A 27 0.44 2.65 -1.08
C ILE A 27 0.95 1.73 -2.19
N TYR A 28 1.96 2.20 -2.90
CA TYR A 28 2.66 1.46 -3.93
C TYR A 28 4.02 0.97 -3.41
N PRO A 29 4.65 -0.01 -4.08
CA PRO A 29 6.05 -0.35 -3.84
C PRO A 29 6.96 0.87 -4.02
N THR A 30 8.11 0.89 -3.35
CA THR A 30 8.98 2.08 -3.27
C THR A 30 9.37 2.63 -4.64
N HIS A 31 9.60 1.76 -5.61
CA HIS A 31 10.09 2.10 -6.95
C HIS A 31 8.99 2.27 -8.01
N HIS A 32 7.72 2.38 -7.60
CA HIS A 32 6.56 2.48 -8.52
C HIS A 32 6.71 3.56 -9.59
N LYS A 33 7.33 4.71 -9.27
CA LYS A 33 7.45 5.83 -10.21
C LYS A 33 8.45 5.56 -11.34
N GLN A 34 9.38 4.63 -11.13
CA GLN A 34 10.40 4.29 -12.11
C GLN A 34 9.79 3.39 -13.18
N ASP A 35 9.10 2.33 -12.78
CA ASP A 35 8.43 1.40 -13.69
C ASP A 35 7.01 1.04 -13.21
N PRO A 36 6.01 1.89 -13.43
CA PRO A 36 4.67 1.69 -12.88
C PRO A 36 3.98 0.39 -13.34
N HIS A 37 4.38 -0.13 -14.50
CA HIS A 37 3.82 -1.35 -15.08
C HIS A 37 4.43 -2.63 -14.51
N LEU A 38 5.49 -2.54 -13.70
CA LEU A 38 6.12 -3.68 -13.04
C LEU A 38 5.58 -3.91 -11.62
N ILE A 39 4.70 -3.02 -11.12
CA ILE A 39 4.04 -3.17 -9.82
C ILE A 39 3.12 -4.39 -9.85
N LYS A 40 3.31 -5.32 -8.91
CA LYS A 40 2.46 -6.51 -8.78
C LYS A 40 1.54 -6.50 -7.57
N THR A 41 1.73 -5.55 -6.67
CA THR A 41 0.94 -5.45 -5.46
C THR A 41 0.77 -4.00 -5.00
N VAL A 42 -0.39 -3.70 -4.40
CA VAL A 42 -0.67 -2.42 -3.73
C VAL A 42 -1.41 -2.65 -2.43
N THR A 43 -1.26 -1.74 -1.48
CA THR A 43 -2.04 -1.73 -0.23
C THR A 43 -2.88 -0.46 -0.19
N LEU A 44 -4.16 -0.60 0.15
CA LEU A 44 -5.05 0.52 0.42
C LEU A 44 -5.23 0.66 1.92
N VAL A 45 -5.15 1.89 2.42
CA VAL A 45 -5.44 2.23 3.82
C VAL A 45 -6.65 3.13 3.86
N ASN A 46 -7.62 2.78 4.71
CA ASN A 46 -8.83 3.56 4.89
C ASN A 46 -8.49 4.93 5.48
N GLN A 47 -9.05 6.01 4.92
CA GLN A 47 -8.81 7.38 5.41
C GLN A 47 -9.41 7.64 6.80
N SER A 48 -10.32 6.79 7.28
CA SER A 48 -10.77 6.83 8.69
C SER A 48 -9.67 6.41 9.66
N LEU A 49 -8.66 5.64 9.21
CA LEU A 49 -7.51 5.29 10.01
C LEU A 49 -6.60 6.50 10.14
N SER A 50 -6.31 6.90 11.38
CA SER A 50 -5.40 8.01 11.68
C SER A 50 -4.08 7.85 10.93
N THR A 51 -3.65 8.90 10.23
CA THR A 51 -2.37 8.91 9.49
C THR A 51 -1.15 8.76 10.40
N ASN A 52 -1.31 8.98 11.71
CA ASN A 52 -0.26 8.76 12.70
C ASN A 52 -0.23 7.32 13.23
N ALA A 53 -1.25 6.52 12.89
CA ALA A 53 -1.33 5.13 13.32
C ALA A 53 -0.59 4.18 12.38
N TRP A 54 -0.03 4.63 11.26
CA TRP A 54 0.69 3.76 10.34
C TRP A 54 1.76 4.48 9.54
N SER A 55 2.72 3.72 9.00
CA SER A 55 3.71 4.24 8.05
C SER A 55 4.11 3.19 7.03
N SER A 56 4.45 3.60 5.81
CA SER A 56 5.05 2.69 4.82
C SER A 56 6.51 2.42 5.15
N ILE A 57 6.94 1.17 5.02
CA ILE A 57 8.35 0.77 5.13
C ILE A 57 8.89 0.58 3.72
N ALA A 58 9.93 1.35 3.37
CA ALA A 58 10.53 1.29 2.05
C ALA A 58 11.34 0.00 1.87
N LEU A 59 11.14 -0.68 0.74
CA LEU A 59 11.91 -1.86 0.32
C LEU A 59 12.25 -1.72 -1.16
N ASP A 60 13.46 -2.12 -1.53
CA ASP A 60 13.95 -2.07 -2.91
C ASP A 60 13.40 -3.25 -3.73
N THR A 61 12.09 -3.24 -3.96
CA THR A 61 11.36 -4.24 -4.75
C THR A 61 10.03 -3.67 -5.26
N GLN A 62 9.49 -4.27 -6.32
CA GLN A 62 8.19 -3.95 -6.90
C GLN A 62 7.09 -4.99 -6.58
N ASP A 63 7.48 -6.06 -5.90
CA ASP A 63 6.61 -7.19 -5.58
C ASP A 63 6.09 -7.15 -4.14
N ILE A 64 6.53 -6.15 -3.35
CA ILE A 64 6.18 -6.03 -1.93
C ILE A 64 5.73 -4.61 -1.60
N VAL A 65 4.66 -4.51 -0.80
CA VAL A 65 4.33 -3.31 -0.03
C VAL A 65 4.36 -3.67 1.46
N THR A 66 5.20 -2.97 2.21
CA THR A 66 5.33 -3.18 3.66
C THR A 66 4.88 -1.93 4.41
N MET A 67 4.20 -2.13 5.54
CA MET A 67 3.80 -1.04 6.42
C MET A 67 3.87 -1.44 7.90
N SER A 68 4.10 -0.45 8.76
CA SER A 68 3.87 -0.56 10.20
C SER A 68 2.49 -0.02 10.54
N LEU A 69 1.80 -0.70 11.44
CA LEU A 69 0.61 -0.23 12.13
C LEU A 69 0.94 -0.11 13.62
N HIS A 70 0.71 1.06 14.20
CA HIS A 70 1.01 1.39 15.58
C HIS A 70 -0.27 1.33 16.41
N ALA A 71 -0.39 0.27 17.20
CA ALA A 71 -1.39 0.16 18.26
C ALA A 71 -0.82 0.73 19.57
N PRO A 72 -1.65 1.01 20.59
CA PRO A 72 -1.18 1.59 21.84
C PRO A 72 -0.08 0.77 22.56
N THR A 73 -0.08 -0.55 22.39
CA THR A 73 0.82 -1.47 23.09
C THR A 73 1.80 -2.19 22.19
N GLU A 74 1.61 -2.15 20.87
CA GLU A 74 2.39 -2.95 19.94
C GLU A 74 2.47 -2.31 18.55
N THR A 75 3.46 -2.75 17.78
CA THR A 75 3.55 -2.43 16.36
C THR A 75 3.38 -3.70 15.56
N ILE A 76 2.43 -3.67 14.63
CA ILE A 76 2.15 -4.75 13.69
C ILE A 76 2.86 -4.42 12.38
N ILE A 77 3.65 -5.36 11.87
CA ILE A 77 4.25 -5.25 10.54
C ILE A 77 3.40 -6.04 9.56
N ILE A 78 2.89 -5.37 8.53
CA ILE A 78 2.10 -5.98 7.47
C ILE A 78 2.98 -6.02 6.22
N VAL A 79 3.11 -7.20 5.64
CA VAL A 79 3.86 -7.44 4.39
C VAL A 79 2.88 -7.98 3.36
N ASN A 80 2.56 -7.17 2.37
CA ASN A 80 1.79 -7.59 1.21
C ASN A 80 2.76 -8.02 0.11
N LEU A 81 2.90 -9.32 -0.09
CA LEU A 81 3.80 -9.96 -1.06
C LEU A 81 2.98 -10.60 -2.18
N TYR A 82 3.41 -10.38 -3.43
CA TYR A 82 2.93 -11.10 -4.61
C TYR A 82 3.81 -12.31 -4.90
#